data_AF-A0A7V2JJL3-F1
#
_entry.id   AF-A0A7V2JJL3-F1
#
_cell.length_a   1.000
_cell.length_b   1.000
_cell.length_c   1.000
_cell.angle_alpha   90.00
_cell.angle_beta   90.00
_cell.angle_gamma   90.00
#
_symmetry.space_group_name_H-M   'P 1'
#
loop_
_entity.id
_entity.type
_entity.pdbx_description
1 polymer ?
#
loop_
_entity_poly.entity_id
_entity_poly.type
_entity_poly.pdbx_seq_one_letter_code
_entity_poly.pdbx_strand_id
1 'polypeptide(L)'
;MKGNTHKTCLKQYEVDPDSIIFYDAKVLLGQPGAKQTRKPLRLVGYVVDDVKYWVATDRFDLTAEDIALIYKLRWEIEKFFAWWKRHLKVYHFIARSKHGLMVQILSGLITYLLLAIYCHEQHGERVSIKRIRQLRIQIQNELRELENLAPDPNSARTPHSEPLHASP
;
A
#
# COMPACT_ATOMS: atom_id res chain seq x y z
N MET A 1 -1.58 24.21 9.92
CA MET A 1 -2.17 25.48 9.42
C MET A 1 -1.08 26.53 9.40
N LYS A 2 -0.87 27.21 8.26
CA LYS A 2 0.08 28.35 8.19
C LYS A 2 -0.46 29.47 9.09
N GLY A 3 0.40 30.16 9.84
CA GLY A 3 0.03 31.05 10.96
C GLY A 3 -0.94 32.22 10.68
N ASN A 4 -1.36 32.44 9.42
CA ASN A 4 -2.23 33.55 9.00
C ASN A 4 -3.64 33.14 8.52
N THR A 5 -4.09 31.91 8.76
CA THR A 5 -5.47 31.54 8.38
C THR A 5 -6.46 32.10 9.39
N HIS A 6 -7.15 33.19 9.04
CA HIS A 6 -8.27 33.72 9.79
C HIS A 6 -9.41 32.68 9.86
N LYS A 7 -9.92 32.45 11.08
CA LYS A 7 -11.02 31.53 11.36
C LYS A 7 -12.16 32.32 11.99
N THR A 8 -13.28 32.41 11.30
CA THR A 8 -14.51 32.95 11.90
C THR A 8 -15.30 31.76 12.45
N CYS A 9 -15.34 31.62 13.77
CA CYS A 9 -16.12 30.56 14.42
C CYS A 9 -17.61 30.89 14.33
N LEU A 10 -18.41 29.95 13.84
CA LEU A 10 -19.87 30.06 13.76
C LEU A 10 -20.56 29.27 14.88
N LYS A 11 -20.05 28.07 15.17
CA LYS A 11 -20.55 27.20 16.24
C LYS A 11 -19.41 26.35 16.75
N GLN A 12 -19.21 26.33 18.06
CA GLN A 12 -18.26 25.43 18.70
C GLN A 12 -18.99 24.17 19.17
N TYR A 13 -18.34 23.03 19.01
CA TYR A 13 -18.84 21.74 19.51
C TYR A 13 -18.12 21.39 20.82
N GLU A 14 -18.78 20.59 21.64
CA GLU A 14 -18.19 20.08 22.88
C GLU A 14 -17.11 19.06 22.55
N VAL A 15 -16.02 19.09 23.32
CA VAL A 15 -14.86 18.24 23.14
C VAL A 15 -14.55 17.60 24.47
N ASP A 16 -14.41 16.29 24.48
CA ASP A 16 -14.02 15.52 25.66
C ASP A 16 -12.56 15.84 26.03
N PRO A 17 -12.27 16.30 27.28
CA PRO A 17 -10.91 16.59 27.74
C PRO A 17 -9.95 15.40 27.67
N ASP A 18 -10.47 14.18 27.74
CA ASP A 18 -9.67 12.94 27.70
C ASP A 18 -9.44 12.43 26.26
N SER A 19 -10.07 13.08 25.26
CA SER A 19 -9.92 12.73 23.84
C SER A 19 -8.66 13.31 23.22
N ILE A 20 -8.24 12.73 22.10
CA ILE A 20 -7.15 13.27 21.25
C ILE A 20 -7.55 14.57 20.55
N ILE A 21 -8.83 14.93 20.58
CA ILE A 21 -9.39 16.13 19.99
C ILE A 21 -9.20 17.30 20.96
N PHE A 22 -8.65 18.42 20.49
CA PHE A 22 -8.53 19.65 21.30
C PHE A 22 -9.38 20.80 20.76
N TYR A 23 -9.98 20.62 19.58
CA TYR A 23 -10.79 21.65 18.94
C TYR A 23 -11.79 21.02 17.98
N ASP A 24 -13.06 21.42 18.07
CA ASP A 24 -14.07 21.11 17.06
C ASP A 24 -15.04 22.28 16.92
N ALA A 25 -15.14 22.83 15.72
CA ALA A 25 -16.06 23.93 15.45
C ALA A 25 -16.45 24.02 13.97
N LYS A 26 -17.66 24.51 13.73
CA LYS A 26 -18.08 25.02 12.42
C LYS A 26 -17.53 26.43 12.23
N VAL A 27 -16.73 26.62 11.18
CA VAL A 27 -16.00 27.85 10.90
C VAL A 27 -16.13 28.28 9.44
N LEU A 28 -15.91 29.57 9.18
CA LEU A 28 -15.54 30.07 7.86
C LEU A 28 -14.03 30.32 7.86
N LEU A 29 -13.34 29.81 6.84
CA LEU A 29 -11.90 29.96 6.69
C LEU A 29 -11.57 31.09 5.70
N GLY A 30 -10.58 31.91 6.05
CA GLY A 30 -10.11 33.01 5.19
C GLY A 30 -10.48 34.40 5.71
N GLN A 31 -9.89 35.44 5.12
CA GLN A 31 -10.17 36.83 5.50
C GLN A 31 -11.58 37.25 5.05
N PRO A 32 -12.42 37.78 5.97
CA PRO A 32 -13.71 38.36 5.62
C PRO A 32 -13.57 39.41 4.52
N GLY A 33 -14.43 39.34 3.50
CA GLY A 33 -14.45 40.30 2.39
C GLY A 33 -13.41 40.07 1.27
N ALA A 34 -12.48 39.13 1.41
CA ALA A 34 -11.48 38.84 0.36
C ALA A 34 -11.50 37.39 -0.11
N LYS A 35 -11.00 36.46 0.72
CA LYS A 35 -10.81 35.04 0.36
C LYS A 35 -11.49 34.10 1.36
N GLN A 36 -12.62 34.52 1.91
CA GLN A 36 -13.39 33.70 2.83
C GLN A 36 -14.16 32.62 2.07
N THR A 37 -14.21 31.42 2.64
CA THR A 37 -15.07 30.34 2.15
C THR A 37 -16.53 30.79 2.17
N ARG A 38 -17.27 30.60 1.07
CA ARG A 38 -18.71 30.91 1.02
C ARG A 38 -19.55 29.93 1.84
N LYS A 39 -19.13 28.65 1.86
CA LYS A 39 -19.79 27.59 2.64
C LYS A 39 -19.05 27.37 3.96
N PRO A 40 -19.76 27.17 5.07
CA PRO A 40 -19.13 26.84 6.34
C PRO A 40 -18.54 25.44 6.31
N LEU A 41 -17.38 25.27 6.93
CA LEU A 41 -16.67 24.02 7.08
C LEU A 41 -16.60 23.64 8.55
N ARG A 42 -16.47 22.36 8.86
CA ARG A 42 -16.06 21.90 10.18
C ARG A 42 -14.54 21.89 10.24
N LEU A 43 -13.99 22.46 11.30
CA LEU A 43 -12.57 22.45 11.59
C LEU A 43 -12.35 21.62 12.86
N VAL A 44 -11.62 20.52 12.70
CA VAL A 44 -11.23 19.63 13.78
C VAL A 44 -9.72 19.76 14.02
N GLY A 45 -9.32 19.96 15.28
CA GLY A 45 -7.95 19.98 15.74
C GLY A 45 -7.71 18.81 16.67
N TYR A 46 -6.66 18.01 16.41
CA TYR A 46 -6.33 16.83 17.22
C TYR A 46 -4.82 16.66 17.38
N VAL A 47 -4.40 15.91 18.41
CA VAL A 47 -2.99 15.61 18.70
C VAL A 47 -2.70 14.14 18.46
N VAL A 48 -1.61 13.86 17.74
CA VAL A 48 -1.05 12.51 17.60
C VAL A 48 0.46 12.62 17.79
N ASP A 49 1.03 11.80 18.65
CA ASP A 49 2.47 11.78 18.94
C ASP A 49 3.02 13.18 19.29
N ASP A 50 2.31 13.92 20.17
CA ASP A 50 2.58 15.32 20.55
C ASP A 50 2.54 16.36 19.43
N VAL A 51 2.15 15.96 18.21
CA VAL A 51 2.01 16.86 17.05
C VAL A 51 0.55 17.27 16.87
N LYS A 52 0.33 18.59 16.75
CA LYS A 52 -1.01 19.18 16.50
C LYS A 52 -1.35 19.18 15.02
N TYR A 53 -2.46 18.54 14.68
CA TYR A 53 -3.03 18.49 13.34
C TYR A 53 -4.32 19.30 13.27
N TRP A 54 -4.59 19.86 12.09
CA TRP A 54 -5.80 20.63 11.80
C TRP A 54 -6.41 20.13 10.50
N VAL A 55 -7.68 19.81 10.55
CA VAL A 55 -8.44 19.23 9.45
C VAL A 55 -9.69 20.04 9.21
N ALA A 56 -9.87 20.49 7.97
CA ALA A 56 -11.11 21.11 7.51
C ALA A 56 -11.91 20.08 6.70
N THR A 57 -13.19 19.90 7.01
CA THR A 57 -14.08 18.98 6.31
C THR A 57 -15.49 19.58 6.17
N ASP A 58 -16.21 19.14 5.15
CA ASP A 58 -17.64 19.39 4.96
C ASP A 58 -18.51 18.26 5.55
N ARG A 59 -17.90 17.23 6.15
CA ARG A 59 -18.59 16.13 6.83
C ARG A 59 -18.98 16.52 8.25
N PHE A 60 -20.28 16.69 8.45
CA PHE A 60 -20.90 16.94 9.75
C PHE A 60 -21.59 15.70 10.33
N ASP A 61 -21.60 14.61 9.58
CA ASP A 61 -22.23 13.32 9.90
C ASP A 61 -21.37 12.42 10.80
N LEU A 62 -20.08 12.73 10.94
CA LEU A 62 -19.10 11.94 11.68
C LEU A 62 -18.72 12.58 13.01
N THR A 63 -18.15 11.83 13.94
CA THR A 63 -17.55 12.42 15.16
C THR A 63 -16.20 13.09 14.84
N ALA A 64 -15.69 13.91 15.76
CA ALA A 64 -14.38 14.54 15.58
C ALA A 64 -13.26 13.49 15.58
N GLU A 65 -13.42 12.44 16.39
CA GLU A 65 -12.58 11.26 16.49
C GLU A 65 -12.54 10.48 15.17
N ASP A 66 -13.70 10.23 14.55
CA ASP A 66 -13.79 9.58 13.25
C ASP A 66 -13.07 10.39 12.17
N ILE A 67 -13.23 11.72 12.18
CA ILE A 67 -12.53 12.62 11.26
C ILE A 67 -11.01 12.51 11.47
N ALA A 68 -10.54 12.53 12.72
CA ALA A 68 -9.12 12.37 13.03
C ALA A 68 -8.59 11.01 12.56
N LEU A 69 -9.35 9.93 12.79
CA LEU A 69 -8.99 8.58 12.36
C LEU A 69 -8.90 8.45 10.84
N ILE A 70 -9.90 8.97 10.11
CA ILE A 70 -9.89 8.95 8.64
C ILE A 70 -8.67 9.68 8.09
N TYR A 71 -8.30 10.82 8.66
CA TYR A 71 -7.12 11.57 8.23
C TYR A 71 -5.81 10.86 8.59
N LYS A 72 -5.75 10.14 9.71
CA LYS A 72 -4.64 9.24 10.05
C LYS A 72 -4.51 8.11 9.04
N LEU A 73 -5.62 7.43 8.70
CA LEU A 73 -5.65 6.36 7.70
C LEU A 73 -5.23 6.85 6.31
N ARG A 74 -5.65 8.06 5.92
CA ARG A 74 -5.23 8.70 4.66
C ARG A 74 -3.70 8.83 4.59
N TRP A 75 -3.07 9.24 5.69
CA TRP A 75 -1.61 9.31 5.80
C TRP A 75 -0.93 7.93 5.73
N GLU A 76 -1.50 6.92 6.38
CA GLU A 76 -0.99 5.54 6.26
C GLU A 76 -1.00 5.04 4.82
N ILE A 77 -2.07 5.32 4.07
CA ILE A 77 -2.17 4.97 2.64
C ILE A 77 -1.12 5.72 1.80
N GLU A 78 -0.89 7.01 2.08
CA GLU A 78 0.18 7.77 1.40
C GLU A 78 1.56 7.18 1.67
N LYS A 79 1.86 6.84 2.92
CA LYS A 79 3.11 6.16 3.29
C LYS A 79 3.25 4.81 2.60
N PHE A 80 2.16 4.05 2.52
CA PHE A 80 2.10 2.78 1.81
C PHE A 80 2.42 2.95 0.32
N PHE A 81 1.78 3.89 -0.38
CA PHE A 81 2.05 4.11 -1.80
C PHE A 81 3.45 4.71 -2.06
N ALA A 82 3.97 5.53 -1.14
CA ALA A 82 5.35 6.01 -1.23
C ALA A 82 6.35 4.85 -1.07
N TRP A 83 6.14 4.00 -0.07
CA TRP A 83 6.91 2.78 0.12
C TRP A 83 6.80 1.86 -1.10
N TRP A 84 5.60 1.64 -1.60
CA TRP A 84 5.33 0.82 -2.78
C TRP A 84 6.15 1.27 -3.98
N LYS A 85 6.05 2.55 -4.34
CA LYS A 85 6.76 3.11 -5.50
C LYS A 85 8.28 2.93 -5.36
N ARG A 86 8.82 3.06 -4.14
CA ARG A 86 10.25 2.87 -3.86
C ARG A 86 10.69 1.42 -4.00
N HIS A 87 9.90 0.46 -3.56
CA HIS A 87 10.32 -0.93 -3.46
C HIS A 87 9.96 -1.77 -4.69
N LEU A 88 8.89 -1.43 -5.40
CA LEU A 88 8.39 -2.28 -6.48
C LEU A 88 8.99 -1.99 -7.85
N LYS A 89 9.87 -0.98 -8.00
CA LYS A 89 10.50 -0.57 -9.28
C LYS A 89 9.62 -0.91 -10.50
N VAL A 90 8.35 -0.51 -10.46
CA VAL A 90 7.35 -0.79 -11.52
C VAL A 90 7.62 0.17 -12.69
N TYR A 91 8.84 0.12 -13.23
CA TYR A 91 9.28 0.97 -14.33
C TYR A 91 9.15 0.28 -15.68
N HIS A 92 9.02 -1.06 -15.71
CA HIS A 92 8.63 -1.76 -16.92
C HIS A 92 7.12 -1.96 -16.94
N PHE A 93 6.41 -0.98 -17.51
CA PHE A 93 5.02 -1.19 -17.92
C PHE A 93 5.03 -2.30 -18.99
N ILE A 94 4.46 -3.46 -18.66
CA ILE A 94 4.38 -4.59 -19.59
C ILE A 94 3.28 -4.31 -20.62
N ALA A 95 2.26 -3.53 -20.22
CA ALA A 95 1.16 -3.13 -21.09
C ALA A 95 1.02 -1.60 -21.18
N ARG A 96 0.83 -1.09 -22.39
CA ARG A 96 0.54 0.34 -22.66
C ARG A 96 -0.96 0.67 -22.72
N SER A 97 -1.84 -0.33 -22.56
CA SER A 97 -3.29 -0.12 -22.57
C SER A 97 -3.83 0.20 -21.17
N LYS A 98 -4.93 0.97 -21.09
CA LYS A 98 -5.61 1.31 -19.82
C LYS A 98 -5.95 0.07 -18.99
N HIS A 99 -6.49 -0.96 -19.64
CA HIS A 99 -6.86 -2.23 -19.00
C HIS A 99 -5.63 -3.00 -18.53
N GLY A 100 -4.57 -3.07 -19.36
CA GLY A 100 -3.33 -3.75 -18.99
C GLY A 100 -2.63 -3.09 -17.80
N LEU A 101 -2.65 -1.76 -17.74
CA LEU A 101 -2.15 -1.02 -16.57
C LEU A 101 -2.97 -1.32 -15.31
N MET A 102 -4.31 -1.35 -15.42
CA MET A 102 -5.19 -1.64 -14.30
C MET A 102 -4.94 -3.05 -13.75
N VAL A 103 -4.86 -4.05 -14.62
CA VAL A 103 -4.53 -5.43 -14.24
C VAL A 103 -3.12 -5.52 -13.64
N GLN A 104 -2.14 -4.83 -14.19
CA GLN A 104 -0.77 -4.81 -13.67
C GLN A 104 -0.70 -4.24 -12.25
N ILE A 105 -1.42 -3.14 -11.98
CA ILE A 105 -1.49 -2.56 -10.64
C ILE A 105 -2.22 -3.49 -9.67
N LEU A 106 -3.38 -4.04 -10.06
CA LEU A 106 -4.16 -4.96 -9.24
C LEU A 106 -3.39 -6.25 -8.93
N SER A 107 -2.72 -6.83 -9.91
CA SER A 107 -1.87 -8.01 -9.74
C SER A 107 -0.70 -7.73 -8.79
N GLY A 108 -0.09 -6.54 -8.89
CA GLY A 108 0.92 -6.10 -7.93
C GLY A 108 0.37 -5.97 -6.50
N LEU A 109 -0.88 -5.52 -6.35
CA LEU A 109 -1.58 -5.40 -5.04
C LEU A 109 -1.79 -6.77 -4.43
N ILE A 110 -2.40 -7.67 -5.20
CA ILE A 110 -2.66 -9.03 -4.74
C ILE A 110 -1.33 -9.73 -4.37
N THR A 111 -0.30 -9.63 -5.21
CA THR A 111 1.00 -10.25 -4.94
C THR A 111 1.65 -9.70 -3.66
N TYR A 112 1.59 -8.38 -3.45
CA TYR A 112 2.10 -7.79 -2.22
C TYR A 112 1.31 -8.22 -0.98
N LEU A 113 -0.02 -8.26 -1.06
CA LEU A 113 -0.85 -8.73 0.07
C LEU A 113 -0.53 -10.18 0.43
N LEU A 114 -0.43 -11.07 -0.55
CA LEU A 114 -0.06 -12.47 -0.33
C LEU A 114 1.31 -12.59 0.33
N LEU A 115 2.29 -11.83 -0.16
CA LEU A 115 3.62 -11.79 0.43
C LEU A 115 3.60 -11.24 1.87
N ALA A 116 2.77 -10.24 2.15
CA ALA A 116 2.62 -9.69 3.49
C ALA A 116 2.00 -10.68 4.47
N ILE A 117 0.97 -11.41 4.04
CA ILE A 117 0.35 -12.49 4.82
C ILE A 117 1.39 -13.59 5.08
N TYR A 118 2.09 -14.04 4.04
CA TYR A 118 3.13 -15.07 4.17
C TYR A 118 4.26 -14.65 5.13
N CYS A 119 4.78 -13.42 5.01
CA CYS A 119 5.83 -12.93 5.91
C CYS A 119 5.34 -12.82 7.36
N HIS A 120 4.08 -12.41 7.53
CA HIS A 120 3.46 -12.28 8.85
C HIS A 120 3.25 -13.65 9.51
N GLU A 121 2.69 -14.63 8.79
CA GLU A 121 2.42 -15.97 9.33
C GLU A 121 3.69 -16.78 9.58
N GLN A 122 4.65 -16.74 8.65
CA GLN A 122 5.84 -17.60 8.72
C GLN A 122 6.98 -17.00 9.56
N HIS A 123 7.05 -15.66 9.70
CA HIS A 123 8.17 -14.98 10.36
C HIS A 123 7.75 -13.93 11.39
N GLY A 124 6.47 -13.60 11.52
CA GLY A 124 6.02 -12.53 12.43
C GLY A 124 6.53 -11.14 12.05
N GLU A 125 7.07 -10.96 10.84
CA GLU A 125 7.71 -9.73 10.39
C GLU A 125 6.97 -9.06 9.24
N ARG A 126 7.12 -7.73 9.12
CA ARG A 126 6.64 -6.99 7.95
C ARG A 126 7.44 -7.34 6.71
N VAL A 127 6.85 -7.14 5.53
CA VAL A 127 7.52 -7.35 4.24
C VAL A 127 8.80 -6.51 4.16
N SER A 128 9.94 -7.19 4.14
CA SER A 128 11.27 -6.59 4.02
C SER A 128 11.93 -7.01 2.71
N ILE A 129 12.76 -6.13 2.13
CA ILE A 129 13.57 -6.46 0.93
C ILE A 129 14.42 -7.71 1.18
N LYS A 130 14.93 -7.89 2.41
CA LYS A 130 15.71 -9.07 2.78
C LYS A 130 14.89 -10.35 2.61
N ARG A 131 13.65 -10.35 3.08
CA ARG A 131 12.75 -11.50 2.99
C ARG A 131 12.33 -11.77 1.54
N ILE A 132 12.07 -10.73 0.75
CA ILE A 132 11.79 -10.87 -0.68
C ILE A 132 12.98 -11.53 -1.40
N ARG A 133 14.21 -11.12 -1.09
CA ARG A 133 15.41 -11.72 -1.68
C ARG A 133 15.59 -13.17 -1.26
N GLN A 134 15.38 -13.49 0.01
CA GLN A 134 15.44 -14.86 0.51
C GLN A 134 14.41 -15.74 -0.19
N LEU A 135 13.15 -15.29 -0.27
CA LEU A 135 12.08 -16.02 -0.94
C LEU A 135 12.40 -16.25 -2.42
N ARG A 136 12.92 -15.23 -3.11
CA ARG A 136 13.35 -15.35 -4.50
C ARG A 136 14.45 -16.40 -4.66
N ILE A 137 15.44 -16.42 -3.76
CA ILE A 137 16.54 -17.40 -3.80
C ILE A 137 16.00 -18.80 -3.52
N GLN A 138 15.10 -18.97 -2.55
CA GLN A 138 14.46 -20.25 -2.24
C GLN A 138 13.71 -20.80 -3.45
N ILE A 139 12.84 -20.00 -4.07
CA ILE A 139 12.10 -20.40 -5.28
C ILE A 139 13.06 -20.76 -6.43
N GLN A 140 14.12 -19.99 -6.64
CA GLN A 140 15.10 -20.28 -7.70
C GLN A 140 15.87 -21.58 -7.43
N ASN A 141 16.17 -21.89 -6.17
CA ASN A 141 16.85 -23.12 -5.81
C ASN A 141 15.93 -24.33 -5.96
N GLU A 142 14.69 -24.25 -5.49
CA GLU A 142 13.68 -25.30 -5.64
C GLU A 142 13.41 -25.61 -7.12
N LEU A 143 13.30 -24.58 -7.98
CA LEU A 143 13.13 -24.77 -9.43
C LEU A 143 14.32 -25.50 -10.07
N ARG A 144 15.55 -25.19 -9.65
CA ARG A 144 16.77 -25.87 -10.14
C ARG A 144 16.85 -27.31 -9.67
N GLU A 145 16.43 -27.60 -8.44
CA GLU A 145 16.37 -28.98 -7.94
C GLU A 145 15.34 -29.81 -8.71
N LEU A 146 14.18 -29.23 -9.03
CA LEU A 146 13.18 -29.89 -9.88
C LEU A 146 13.68 -30.14 -11.31
N GLU A 147 14.43 -29.21 -11.90
CA GLU A 147 15.08 -29.41 -13.21
C GLU A 147 16.14 -30.52 -13.17
N ASN A 148 16.93 -30.61 -12.09
CA ASN A 148 17.95 -31.65 -11.93
C ASN A 148 17.35 -33.05 -11.68
N LEU A 149 16.13 -33.12 -11.16
CA LEU A 149 15.37 -34.37 -10.97
C LEU A 149 14.57 -34.79 -12.22
N ALA A 150 14.46 -33.93 -13.23
CA ALA A 150 13.82 -34.28 -14.48
C ALA A 150 14.68 -35.32 -15.24
N PRO A 151 14.14 -36.51 -15.58
CA PRO A 151 14.91 -37.51 -16.28
C PRO A 151 15.35 -36.99 -17.66
N ASP A 152 16.60 -37.28 -18.04
CA ASP A 152 17.16 -36.90 -19.33
C ASP A 152 16.30 -37.49 -20.47
N PRO A 153 15.68 -36.66 -21.33
CA PRO A 153 14.87 -37.15 -22.45
C PRO A 153 15.67 -38.00 -23.44
N ASN A 154 17.01 -38.00 -23.40
CA ASN A 154 17.86 -38.83 -24.24
C ASN A 154 18.24 -40.20 -23.63
N SER A 155 17.93 -40.47 -22.36
CA SER A 155 18.22 -41.78 -21.75
C SER A 155 17.33 -42.92 -22.27
N ALA A 156 16.31 -42.62 -23.09
CA ALA A 156 15.38 -43.61 -23.67
C ALA A 156 15.77 -44.13 -25.07
N ARG A 157 16.94 -43.76 -25.61
CA ARG A 157 17.44 -44.37 -26.86
C ARG A 157 18.13 -45.70 -26.55
N THR A 158 17.40 -46.79 -26.78
CA THR A 158 17.89 -48.18 -26.76
C THR A 158 19.11 -48.37 -27.67
N PRO A 159 20.10 -49.21 -27.29
CA PRO A 159 21.26 -49.47 -28.11
C PRO A 159 20.88 -50.23 -29.39
N HIS A 160 21.58 -49.87 -30.47
CA HIS A 160 21.51 -50.42 -31.81
C HIS A 160 21.36 -51.95 -31.87
N SER A 161 20.40 -52.42 -32.67
CA SER A 161 20.33 -53.81 -33.11
C SER A 161 21.52 -54.14 -34.02
N GLU A 162 22.38 -55.07 -33.58
CA GLU A 162 23.44 -55.69 -34.38
C GLU A 162 22.84 -56.44 -35.58
N PRO A 163 23.40 -56.29 -36.80
CA PRO A 163 22.96 -57.07 -37.95
C PRO A 163 23.58 -58.49 -37.87
N LEU A 164 22.71 -59.51 -37.88
CA LEU A 164 23.08 -60.91 -37.99
C LEU A 164 23.85 -61.13 -39.32
N HIS A 165 25.16 -61.39 -39.23
CA HIS A 165 25.91 -61.98 -40.33
C HIS A 165 25.52 -63.46 -40.48
N ALA A 166 24.94 -63.81 -41.62
CA ALA A 166 24.83 -65.19 -42.07
C ALA A 166 25.77 -65.41 -43.26
N SER A 167 26.74 -66.31 -43.10
CA SER A 167 27.42 -67.07 -44.15
C SER A 167 28.29 -68.15 -43.52
N PRO A 168 28.63 -69.25 -44.22
CA PRO A 168 28.23 -69.65 -45.57
C PRO A 168 27.23 -70.82 -45.61
#